data_AF-A0A7C3VU08-F1
#
_entry.id   AF-A0A7C3VU08-F1
#
_cell.length_a   1.000
_cell.length_b   1.000
_cell.length_c   1.000
_cell.angle_alpha   90.00
_cell.angle_beta   90.00
_cell.angle_gamma   90.00
#
_symmetry.space_group_name_H-M   'P 1'
#
loop_
_entity.id
_entity.type
_entity.pdbx_description
1 polymer ?
#
loop_
_entity_poly.entity_id
_entity_poly.type
_entity_poly.pdbx_seq_one_letter_code
_entity_poly.pdbx_strand_id
1 'polypeptide(L)' 'MSSSIITQIVEQVNTLPESLQQDVLTFVLSLRQEHLQKAGNAWDVLESLTGTVEAPADWATEHDFYLYGTPKRQETEL' A
#
# COMPACT_ATOMS: atom_id res chain seq x y z
N MET A 1 -20.24 -3.83 -19.97
CA MET A 1 -20.40 -5.07 -19.18
C MET A 1 -20.71 -4.79 -17.71
N SER A 2 -20.13 -3.76 -17.08
CA SER A 2 -20.31 -3.42 -15.66
C SER A 2 -21.71 -2.90 -15.26
N SER A 3 -22.49 -2.30 -16.17
CA SER A 3 -23.81 -1.77 -15.79
C SER A 3 -24.85 -2.87 -15.54
N SER A 4 -24.76 -4.02 -16.23
CA SER A 4 -25.74 -5.11 -16.09
C SER A 4 -25.68 -5.76 -14.71
N ILE A 5 -24.49 -5.93 -14.15
CA ILE A 5 -24.29 -6.52 -12.82
C ILE A 5 -24.86 -5.62 -11.73
N ILE A 6 -24.64 -4.31 -11.81
CA ILE A 6 -25.18 -3.35 -10.83
C ILE A 6 -26.71 -3.36 -10.86
N THR A 7 -27.30 -3.34 -12.06
CA THR A 7 -28.77 -3.40 -12.21
C THR A 7 -29.36 -4.67 -11.61
N GLN A 8 -28.76 -5.83 -11.87
CA GLN A 8 -29.22 -7.11 -11.32
C GLN A 8 -29.15 -7.14 -9.79
N ILE A 9 -28.06 -6.65 -9.20
CA ILE A 9 -27.88 -6.62 -7.75
C ILE A 9 -28.91 -5.68 -7.10
N VAL A 10 -29.14 -4.49 -7.67
CA VAL A 10 -30.14 -3.54 -7.15
C VAL A 10 -31.55 -4.12 -7.23
N GLU A 11 -31.89 -4.80 -8.32
CA GLU A 11 -33.18 -5.46 -8.48
C GLU A 11 -33.36 -6.57 -7.43
N GLN A 12 -32.35 -7.42 -7.22
CA GLN A 12 -32.39 -8.47 -6.21
C GLN A 12 -32.55 -7.90 -4.80
N VAL A 13 -31.82 -6.85 -4.43
CA VAL A 13 -31.93 -6.20 -3.11
C VAL A 13 -33.32 -5.62 -2.90
N ASN A 14 -33.92 -5.01 -3.93
CA ASN A 14 -35.27 -4.43 -3.84
C ASN A 14 -36.37 -5.49 -3.61
N THR A 15 -36.12 -6.77 -3.94
CA THR A 15 -37.07 -7.86 -3.65
C THR A 15 -36.97 -8.40 -2.22
N LEU A 16 -35.96 -8.01 -1.45
CA LEU A 16 -35.76 -8.45 -0.08
C LEU A 16 -36.67 -7.68 0.90
N PRO A 17 -37.01 -8.27 2.06
CA PRO A 17 -37.62 -7.55 3.18
C PRO A 17 -36.76 -6.37 3.64
N GLU A 18 -37.40 -5.29 4.12
CA GLU A 18 -36.73 -4.03 4.48
C GLU A 18 -35.63 -4.19 5.54
N SER A 19 -35.80 -5.12 6.50
CA SER A 19 -34.75 -5.45 7.47
C SER A 19 -33.48 -5.98 6.81
N LEU A 20 -33.63 -6.89 5.85
CA LEU A 20 -32.49 -7.46 5.12
C LEU A 20 -31.88 -6.45 4.14
N GLN A 21 -32.68 -5.55 3.57
CA GLN A 21 -32.14 -4.44 2.78
C GLN A 21 -31.21 -3.57 3.63
N GLN A 22 -31.62 -3.26 4.86
CA GLN A 22 -30.82 -2.47 5.79
C GLN A 22 -29.52 -3.18 6.21
N ASP A 23 -29.59 -4.50 6.42
CA ASP A 23 -28.39 -5.31 6.72
C ASP A 23 -27.40 -5.31 5.54
N VAL A 24 -27.89 -5.48 4.31
CA VAL A 24 -27.06 -5.44 3.10
C VAL A 24 -26.43 -4.05 2.92
N LEU A 25 -27.18 -2.97 3.12
CA LEU A 25 -26.63 -1.62 3.06
C LEU A 25 -25.52 -1.42 4.10
N THR A 26 -25.76 -1.87 5.33
CA THR A 26 -24.78 -1.79 6.42
C THR A 26 -23.51 -2.56 6.08
N PHE A 27 -23.65 -3.76 5.51
CA PHE A 27 -22.54 -4.57 5.05
C PHE A 27 -21.75 -3.93 3.90
N VAL A 28 -22.44 -3.35 2.91
CA VAL A 28 -21.76 -2.64 1.80
C VAL A 28 -20.99 -1.42 2.31
N LEU A 29 -21.55 -0.69 3.28
CA LEU A 29 -20.87 0.45 3.90
C LEU A 29 -19.65 0.01 4.71
N SER A 30 -19.72 -1.10 5.44
CA SER A 30 -18.56 -1.63 6.18
C SER A 30 -17.45 -2.10 5.24
N LEU A 31 -17.78 -2.79 4.15
CA LEU A 31 -16.83 -3.19 3.12
C LEU A 31 -16.15 -1.97 2.48
N ARG A 32 -16.92 -0.92 2.17
CA ARG A 32 -16.35 0.32 1.63
C ARG A 32 -15.36 0.93 2.61
N GLN A 33 -15.71 0.99 3.89
CA GLN A 33 -14.85 1.57 4.93
C GLN A 33 -13.55 0.77 5.07
N GLU A 34 -13.62 -0.57 5.11
CA GLU A 34 -12.43 -1.43 5.14
C GLU A 34 -11.52 -1.19 3.93
N HIS A 35 -12.11 -1.13 2.73
CA HIS A 35 -11.35 -0.96 1.49
C HIS A 35 -10.67 0.41 1.38
N LEU A 36 -11.28 1.47 1.95
CA LEU A 36 -10.67 2.79 2.04
C LEU A 36 -9.50 2.83 3.04
N GLN A 37 -9.57 2.05 4.12
CA GLN A 37 -8.45 1.96 5.07
C GLN A 37 -7.30 1.09 4.56
N LYS A 38 -7.58 0.19 3.61
CA LYS A 38 -6.58 -0.74 3.05
C LYS A 38 -5.91 -0.22 1.77
N ALA A 39 -6.29 0.97 1.28
CA ALA A 39 -5.57 1.62 0.20
C ALA A 39 -4.19 2.05 0.73
N GLY A 40 -3.19 1.17 0.56
CA GLY A 40 -1.81 1.46 0.90
C GLY A 40 -1.36 2.76 0.27
N ASN A 41 -0.57 3.54 1.00
CA ASN A 41 -0.02 4.78 0.49
C ASN A 41 0.99 4.49 -0.65
N ALA A 42 1.45 5.52 -1.34
CA ALA A 42 2.38 5.36 -2.46
C ALA A 42 3.66 4.58 -2.08
N TRP A 43 4.12 4.68 -0.83
CA TRP A 43 5.26 3.94 -0.31
C TRP A 43 4.97 2.45 -0.11
N ASP A 44 3.78 2.08 0.33
CA ASP A 44 3.39 0.67 0.46
C ASP A 44 3.34 -0.02 -0.91
N VAL A 45 2.92 0.73 -1.95
CA VAL A 45 2.96 0.25 -3.34
C VAL A 45 4.40 0.07 -3.80
N LEU A 46 5.27 1.06 -3.54
CA LEU A 46 6.68 0.96 -3.88
C LEU A 46 7.34 -0.22 -3.16
N GLU A 47 7.12 -0.39 -1.86
CA GLU A 47 7.61 -1.51 -1.06
C GLU A 47 7.14 -2.87 -1.62
N SER A 48 5.87 -2.97 -2.04
CA SER A 48 5.36 -4.20 -2.65
C SER A 48 6.01 -4.55 -4.01
N LEU A 49 6.49 -3.53 -4.73
CA LEU A 49 7.10 -3.68 -6.06
C LEU A 49 8.62 -3.80 -5.98
N THR A 50 9.23 -3.17 -4.98
CA THR A 50 10.68 -3.21 -4.73
C THR A 50 10.97 -4.32 -3.74
N GLY A 51 11.50 -5.45 -4.21
CA GLY A 51 12.06 -6.44 -3.30
C GLY A 51 13.10 -5.80 -2.37
N THR A 52 13.21 -6.31 -1.14
CA THR A 52 14.26 -5.87 -0.23
C THR A 52 15.60 -6.47 -0.70
N VAL A 53 16.61 -5.62 -0.86
CA VAL A 53 17.99 -6.09 -0.96
C VAL A 53 18.65 -5.76 0.36
N GLU A 54 19.18 -6.77 1.07
CA GLU A 54 20.05 -6.47 2.19
C GLU A 54 21.25 -5.72 1.64
N ALA A 55 21.48 -4.50 2.13
CA ALA A 55 22.67 -3.76 1.80
C ALA A 55 23.88 -4.61 2.23
N PRO A 56 24.78 -4.98 1.32
CA PRO A 56 26.09 -5.51 1.67
C PRO A 56 26.73 -4.64 2.74
N ALA A 57 27.34 -5.26 3.74
CA ALA A 57 28.02 -4.57 4.84
C ALA A 57 29.03 -3.52 4.33
N ASP A 58 29.53 -3.69 3.11
CA ASP A 58 30.59 -2.89 2.52
C ASP A 58 30.11 -1.59 1.85
N TRP A 59 28.81 -1.37 1.65
CA TRP A 59 28.33 -0.14 0.99
C TRP A 59 28.73 1.11 1.76
N ALA A 60 28.57 1.11 3.08
CA ALA A 60 29.06 2.19 3.92
C ALA A 60 30.59 2.19 4.06
N THR A 61 31.24 1.03 3.88
CA THR A 61 32.69 0.84 4.06
C THR A 61 33.50 1.50 2.95
N GLU A 62 33.06 1.36 1.70
CA GLU A 62 33.76 1.83 0.49
C GLU A 62 33.50 3.32 0.15
N HIS A 63 32.60 4.00 0.85
CA HIS A 63 32.48 5.44 0.69
C HIS A 63 33.69 6.15 1.29
N ASP A 64 34.48 6.81 0.44
CA ASP A 64 35.64 7.60 0.86
C ASP A 64 35.27 8.88 1.62
N PHE A 65 34.01 9.32 1.55
CA PHE A 65 33.51 10.57 2.13
C PHE A 65 32.21 10.38 2.89
N TYR A 66 32.06 11.06 4.03
CA TYR A 66 30.78 11.17 4.74
C TYR A 66 29.84 12.18 4.05
N LEU A 67 28.58 12.26 4.52
CA LEU A 67 27.50 13.12 4.02
C LEU A 67 27.88 14.61 3.84
N TYR A 68 28.96 15.07 4.49
CA TYR A 68 29.46 16.45 4.44
C TYR A 68 30.86 16.59 3.82
N GLY A 69 31.29 15.61 3.02
CA GLY A 69 32.59 15.67 2.32
C GLY A 69 33.80 15.53 3.23
N THR A 70 33.62 15.17 4.50
CA THR A 70 34.74 14.82 5.38
C THR A 70 35.33 13.50 4.91
N PRO A 71 36.64 13.43 4.63
CA PRO A 71 37.30 12.21 4.20
C PRO A 71 37.22 11.18 5.34
N LYS A 72 36.83 9.96 4.99
CA LYS A 72 36.68 8.86 5.93
C LYS A 72 38.01 8.24 6.32
N ARG A 73 38.98 8.27 5.40
CA ARG A 73 40.34 7.77 5.59
C ARG A 73 41.25 8.99 5.80
N GLN A 74 42.01 9.01 6.89
CA GLN A 74 43.08 9.98 7.06
C GLN A 74 44.18 9.60 6.06
N GLU A 75 44.60 10.53 5.20
CA GLU A 75 45.84 10.40 4.42
C GLU A 75 46.99 10.15 5.40
N THR A 76 47.28 8.87 5.64
CA THR A 76 48.53 8.48 6.31
C THR A 76 49.55 8.43 5.19
N GLU A 77 50.04 9.60 4.78
CA GLU A 77 51.22 9.70 3.95
C GLU A 77 52.47 9.69 4.85
N LEU A 78 53.36 8.74 4.57
CA LEU A 78 54.71 8.59 5.12
C LEU A 78 55.66 9.63 4.53
#